data_AF-A0A3C0SXR8-F1
#
_entry.id   AF-A0A3C0SXR8-F1
#
_cell.length_a   1.000
_cell.length_b   1.000
_cell.length_c   1.000
_cell.angle_alpha   90.00
_cell.angle_beta   90.00
_cell.angle_gamma   90.00
#
_symmetry.space_group_name_H-M   'P 1'
#
loop_
_entity.id
_entity.type
_entity.pdbx_description
1 polymer ?
#
loop_
_entity_poly.entity_id
_entity_poly.type
_entity_poly.pdbx_seq_one_letter_code
_entity_poly.pdbx_strand_id
1 'polypeptide(L)'
;TFKRETNRIVPYFVLIPCYGERGICWEPFEKYNRGTSRGRVAIPMYSKNLRLAIITAMADLRWQVAKEKAQHYWMEEGLTGHYYQWFSEHHMKGDVRERFINDYTLWITKESEGTQKLEREVRGVFWRDMPFPDEIRDKLKNRGFVYNELYKKDINRSMTDGY
;
A
#
# COMPACT_ATOMS: atom_id res chain seq x y z
N THR A 1 7.44 7.40 -10.04
CA THR A 1 7.56 7.27 -11.50
C THR A 1 8.93 7.74 -11.91
N PHE A 2 9.83 6.86 -12.34
CA PHE A 2 11.14 7.25 -12.88
C PHE A 2 11.02 7.12 -14.41
N LYS A 3 11.16 8.23 -15.14
CA LYS A 3 11.06 8.28 -16.61
C LYS A 3 9.72 7.85 -17.25
N ARG A 4 8.56 8.17 -16.62
CA ARG A 4 7.21 7.94 -17.20
C ARG A 4 6.85 6.48 -17.59
N GLU A 5 7.73 5.51 -17.36
CA GLU A 5 7.44 4.09 -17.54
C GLU A 5 6.98 3.46 -16.22
N THR A 6 5.84 2.76 -16.26
CA THR A 6 5.31 1.96 -15.15
C THR A 6 6.05 0.63 -15.07
N ASN A 7 7.28 0.68 -14.55
CA ASN A 7 8.08 -0.52 -14.33
C ASN A 7 7.45 -1.40 -13.23
N ARG A 8 6.94 -2.57 -13.63
CA ARG A 8 6.49 -3.60 -12.69
C ARG A 8 7.71 -4.28 -12.07
N ILE A 9 8.02 -3.91 -10.83
CA ILE A 9 9.15 -4.46 -10.09
C ILE A 9 8.62 -5.48 -9.07
N VAL A 10 8.84 -6.76 -9.34
CA VAL A 10 8.46 -7.85 -8.42
C VAL A 10 9.60 -8.06 -7.40
N PRO A 11 9.33 -8.06 -6.08
CA PRO A 11 10.35 -8.30 -5.08
C PRO A 11 10.80 -9.77 -5.06
N TYR A 12 11.97 -10.01 -4.48
CA TYR A 12 12.39 -11.37 -4.15
C TYR A 12 11.72 -11.85 -2.86
N PHE A 13 11.26 -13.09 -2.87
CA PHE A 13 10.68 -13.76 -1.70
C PHE A 13 11.74 -14.65 -1.08
N VAL A 14 12.19 -14.28 0.11
CA VAL A 14 13.12 -15.07 0.93
C VAL A 14 12.29 -15.92 1.87
N LEU A 15 12.36 -17.23 1.69
CA LEU A 15 11.71 -18.18 2.59
C LEU A 15 12.61 -18.41 3.79
N ILE A 16 12.09 -18.12 4.98
CA ILE A 16 12.81 -18.33 6.23
C ILE A 16 12.27 -19.60 6.90
N PRO A 17 13.12 -20.57 7.28
CA PRO A 17 12.70 -21.81 7.92
C PRO A 17 12.32 -21.56 9.39
N CYS A 18 11.26 -20.78 9.61
CA CYS A 18 10.73 -20.44 10.93
C CYS A 18 9.20 -20.49 10.93
N TYR A 19 8.65 -20.55 12.15
CA TYR A 19 7.23 -20.37 12.41
C TYR A 19 6.94 -18.88 12.57
N GLY A 20 5.89 -18.40 11.91
CA GLY A 20 5.49 -17.00 11.99
C GLY A 20 4.23 -16.71 11.19
N GLU A 21 3.43 -15.75 11.67
CA GLU A 21 2.18 -15.37 11.00
C GLU A 21 2.34 -14.16 10.06
N ARG A 22 3.41 -13.38 10.24
CA ARG A 22 3.68 -12.16 9.50
C ARG A 22 4.94 -12.29 8.68
N GLY A 23 4.90 -11.82 7.44
CA GLY A 23 6.11 -11.56 6.67
C GLY A 23 6.54 -10.11 6.84
N ILE A 24 7.80 -9.83 6.54
CA ILE A 24 8.41 -8.50 6.71
C ILE A 24 9.12 -8.08 5.43
N CYS A 25 9.28 -6.78 5.26
CA CYS A 25 10.25 -6.24 4.32
C CYS A 25 11.64 -6.35 4.92
N TRP A 26 12.48 -7.15 4.27
CA TRP A 26 13.89 -7.32 4.64
C TRP A 26 14.73 -6.17 4.09
N GLU A 27 14.46 -5.77 2.85
CA GLU A 27 15.15 -4.65 2.21
C GLU A 27 14.23 -4.01 1.15
N PRO A 28 14.01 -2.69 1.16
CA PRO A 28 13.07 -2.04 0.25
C PRO A 28 13.59 -1.96 -1.20
N PHE A 29 14.89 -1.77 -1.39
CA PHE A 29 15.56 -1.71 -2.68
C PHE A 29 17.07 -1.91 -2.48
N GLU A 30 17.78 -2.26 -3.54
CA GLU A 30 19.22 -2.49 -3.51
C GLU A 30 19.98 -1.16 -3.39
N LYS A 31 20.62 -0.94 -2.23
CA LYS A 31 21.51 0.18 -1.85
C LYS A 31 21.24 1.53 -2.54
N TYR A 32 21.71 1.69 -3.77
CA TYR A 32 21.72 2.97 -4.50
C TYR A 32 20.57 3.12 -5.52
N ASN A 33 19.94 2.01 -5.96
CA ASN A 33 18.99 2.04 -7.06
C ASN A 33 17.54 2.06 -6.55
N ARG A 34 17.06 3.23 -6.16
CA ARG A 34 15.70 3.44 -5.63
C ARG A 34 14.58 3.32 -6.67
N GLY A 35 14.93 3.40 -7.96
CA GLY A 35 13.98 3.51 -9.06
C GLY A 35 13.59 2.18 -9.69
N THR A 36 14.55 1.27 -9.86
CA THR A 36 14.38 0.06 -10.68
C THR A 36 14.78 -1.24 -9.97
N SER A 37 15.46 -1.17 -8.82
CA SER A 37 15.88 -2.38 -8.13
C SER A 37 14.72 -3.05 -7.38
N ARG A 38 14.89 -4.36 -7.17
CA ARG A 38 13.92 -5.22 -6.50
C ARG A 38 14.16 -5.19 -5.00
N GLY A 39 13.08 -4.97 -4.23
CA GLY A 39 13.09 -5.21 -2.80
C GLY A 39 13.12 -6.71 -2.47
N ARG A 40 13.32 -7.02 -1.18
CA ARG A 40 13.33 -8.36 -0.62
C ARG A 40 12.30 -8.41 0.50
N VAL A 41 11.43 -9.41 0.45
CA VAL A 41 10.49 -9.71 1.52
C VAL A 41 10.83 -11.07 2.11
N ALA A 42 10.79 -11.14 3.43
CA ALA A 42 11.01 -12.36 4.19
C ALA A 42 9.67 -12.96 4.59
N ILE A 43 9.43 -14.22 4.21
CA ILE A 43 8.20 -14.96 4.50
C ILE A 43 8.56 -16.19 5.34
N PRO A 44 7.89 -16.41 6.49
CA PRO A 44 8.05 -17.64 7.27
C PRO A 44 7.49 -18.83 6.49
N MET A 45 8.28 -19.91 6.41
CA MET A 45 7.87 -21.16 5.75
C MET A 45 6.68 -21.81 6.45
N TYR A 46 6.67 -21.79 7.79
CA TYR A 46 5.63 -22.43 8.60
C TYR A 46 4.63 -21.39 9.11
N SER A 47 3.94 -20.74 8.18
CA SER A 47 2.88 -19.79 8.51
C SER A 47 1.51 -20.43 8.60
N LYS A 48 0.72 -20.01 9.59
CA LYS A 48 -0.67 -20.47 9.75
C LYS A 48 -1.55 -20.02 8.58
N ASN A 49 -1.31 -18.80 8.08
CA ASN A 49 -2.01 -18.24 6.93
C ASN A 49 -1.01 -17.56 6.00
N LEU A 50 -0.59 -18.28 4.97
CA LEU A 50 0.39 -17.80 3.98
C LEU A 50 -0.09 -16.52 3.29
N ARG A 51 -1.38 -16.40 2.98
CA ARG A 51 -1.94 -15.23 2.31
C ARG A 51 -1.76 -13.98 3.18
N LEU A 52 -2.03 -14.09 4.48
CA LEU A 52 -1.82 -12.99 5.43
C LEU A 52 -0.34 -12.64 5.58
N ALA A 53 0.54 -13.64 5.66
CA ALA A 53 1.99 -13.43 5.75
C ALA A 53 2.52 -12.66 4.53
N ILE A 54 2.06 -13.01 3.32
CA ILE A 54 2.42 -12.30 2.08
C ILE A 54 1.85 -10.87 2.09
N ILE A 55 0.59 -10.68 2.45
CA ILE A 55 -0.04 -9.34 2.45
C ILE A 55 0.68 -8.41 3.42
N THR A 56 1.00 -8.89 4.62
CA THR A 56 1.73 -8.11 5.63
C THR A 56 3.14 -7.76 5.16
N ALA A 57 3.87 -8.69 4.52
CA ALA A 57 5.18 -8.40 3.96
C ALA A 57 5.13 -7.36 2.84
N MET A 58 4.12 -7.44 1.97
CA MET A 58 3.92 -6.48 0.89
C MET A 58 3.49 -5.11 1.42
N ALA A 59 2.69 -5.06 2.48
CA ALA A 59 2.33 -3.82 3.15
C ALA A 59 3.58 -3.12 3.69
N ASP A 60 4.40 -3.88 4.40
CA ASP A 60 5.64 -3.40 4.99
C ASP A 60 6.63 -2.92 3.91
N LEU A 61 6.78 -3.68 2.83
CA LEU A 61 7.61 -3.30 1.69
C LEU A 61 7.16 -1.96 1.10
N ARG A 62 5.85 -1.78 0.91
CA ARG A 62 5.30 -0.52 0.38
C ARG A 62 5.58 0.66 1.29
N TRP A 63 5.38 0.49 2.60
CA TRP A 63 5.67 1.53 3.58
C TRP A 63 7.15 1.93 3.55
N GLN A 64 8.05 0.96 3.64
CA GLN A 64 9.49 1.23 3.64
C GLN A 64 9.95 1.87 2.32
N VAL A 65 9.51 1.34 1.17
CA VAL A 65 9.85 1.92 -0.14
C VAL A 65 9.35 3.36 -0.26
N ALA A 66 8.14 3.66 0.18
CA ALA A 66 7.59 5.02 0.11
C ALA A 66 8.34 5.96 1.06
N LYS A 67 8.60 5.54 2.30
CA LYS A 67 9.34 6.31 3.30
C LYS A 67 10.76 6.64 2.84
N GLU A 68 11.48 5.63 2.36
CA GLU A 68 12.86 5.78 1.87
C GLU A 68 12.95 6.62 0.58
N LYS A 69 11.92 6.59 -0.27
CA LYS A 69 11.84 7.46 -1.45
C LYS A 69 11.58 8.92 -1.08
N ALA A 70 10.75 9.17 -0.08
CA ALA A 70 10.43 10.51 0.40
C ALA A 70 11.53 11.12 1.28
N GLN A 71 12.43 10.29 1.85
CA GLN A 71 13.52 10.71 2.73
C GLN A 71 13.02 11.64 3.86
N HIS A 72 13.51 12.88 3.93
CA HIS A 72 13.13 13.84 4.97
C HIS A 72 11.66 14.26 4.90
N TYR A 73 11.03 14.18 3.72
CA TYR A 73 9.65 14.60 3.47
C TYR A 73 8.61 13.50 3.72
N TRP A 74 9.01 12.37 4.31
CA TRP A 74 8.13 11.21 4.48
C TRP A 74 6.89 11.46 5.34
N MET A 75 6.89 12.53 6.15
CA MET A 75 5.77 12.98 6.98
C MET A 75 4.87 14.01 6.29
N GLU A 76 5.31 14.59 5.17
CA GLU A 76 4.66 15.73 4.53
C GLU A 76 3.98 15.33 3.21
N GLU A 77 4.67 14.53 2.39
CA GLU A 77 4.23 14.21 1.03
C GLU A 77 4.10 12.71 0.75
N GLY A 78 3.31 12.41 -0.29
CA GLY A 78 3.13 11.05 -0.82
C GLY A 78 2.35 10.14 0.13
N LEU A 79 2.42 8.83 -0.14
CA LEU A 79 1.65 7.82 0.61
C LEU A 79 1.89 7.90 2.12
N THR A 80 3.16 7.99 2.54
CA THR A 80 3.51 8.01 3.96
C THR A 80 3.16 9.33 4.61
N GLY A 81 3.31 10.46 3.90
CA GLY A 81 2.98 11.77 4.44
C GLY A 81 1.49 11.94 4.66
N HIS A 82 0.68 11.64 3.63
CA HIS A 82 -0.78 11.71 3.75
C HIS A 82 -1.33 10.76 4.82
N TYR A 83 -0.76 9.55 4.95
CA TYR A 83 -1.17 8.62 6.00
C TYR A 83 -0.72 9.08 7.40
N TYR A 84 0.49 9.66 7.51
CA TYR A 84 1.02 10.19 8.77
C TYR A 84 0.20 11.39 9.27
N GLN A 85 -0.19 12.30 8.36
CA GLN A 85 -1.08 13.42 8.68
C GLN A 85 -2.39 12.92 9.29
N TRP A 86 -3.07 12.00 8.60
CA TRP A 86 -4.29 11.37 9.12
C TRP A 86 -4.07 10.74 10.51
N PHE A 87 -2.98 9.97 10.67
CA PHE A 87 -2.66 9.30 11.93
C PHE A 87 -2.45 10.29 13.08
N SER A 88 -1.76 11.41 12.81
CA SER A 88 -1.47 12.46 13.78
C SER A 88 -2.71 13.28 14.13
N GLU A 89 -3.52 13.66 13.15
CA GLU A 89 -4.76 14.42 13.33
C GLU A 89 -5.79 13.67 14.19
N HIS A 90 -5.82 12.34 14.06
CA HIS A 90 -6.70 11.48 14.85
C HIS A 90 -6.11 11.09 16.22
N HIS A 91 -4.96 11.66 16.60
CA HIS A 91 -4.25 11.36 17.84
C HIS A 91 -4.05 9.86 18.10
N MET A 92 -3.76 9.12 17.02
CA MET A 92 -3.63 7.67 17.08
C MET A 92 -2.40 7.29 17.91
N LYS A 93 -2.52 6.23 18.71
CA LYS A 93 -1.44 5.72 19.55
C LYS A 93 -0.76 4.53 18.89
N GLY A 94 0.53 4.37 19.17
CA GLY A 94 1.34 3.24 18.71
C GLY A 94 2.17 3.56 17.46
N ASP A 95 2.67 2.51 16.81
CA ASP A 95 3.52 2.63 15.63
C ASP A 95 2.67 2.88 14.38
N VAL A 96 2.95 3.98 13.68
CA VAL A 96 2.28 4.39 12.43
C VAL A 96 2.42 3.30 11.35
N ARG A 97 3.59 2.66 11.24
CA ARG A 97 3.85 1.59 10.29
C ARG A 97 3.00 0.37 10.60
N GLU A 98 2.92 -0.04 11.86
CA GLU A 98 2.07 -1.18 12.25
C GLU A 98 0.60 -0.90 11.95
N ARG A 99 0.14 0.33 12.19
CA ARG A 99 -1.22 0.73 11.85
C ARG A 99 -1.46 0.71 10.33
N PHE A 100 -0.51 1.23 9.56
CA PHE A 100 -0.54 1.16 8.10
C PHE A 100 -0.64 -0.28 7.60
N ILE A 101 0.15 -1.21 8.15
CA ILE A 101 0.14 -2.63 7.75
C ILE A 101 -1.24 -3.27 8.02
N ASN A 102 -1.86 -2.95 9.15
CA ASN A 102 -3.19 -3.45 9.49
C ASN A 102 -4.26 -2.90 8.54
N ASP A 103 -4.25 -1.59 8.27
CA ASP A 103 -5.18 -0.96 7.34
C ASP A 103 -4.97 -1.48 5.92
N TYR A 104 -3.72 -1.68 5.49
CA TYR A 104 -3.41 -2.29 4.19
C TYR A 104 -3.93 -3.73 4.10
N THR A 105 -3.88 -4.48 5.20
CA THR A 105 -4.45 -5.83 5.24
C THR A 105 -5.97 -5.78 5.02
N LEU A 106 -6.67 -4.83 5.63
CA LEU A 106 -8.10 -4.60 5.37
C LEU A 106 -8.36 -4.12 3.94
N TRP A 107 -7.48 -3.28 3.38
CA TRP A 107 -7.54 -2.83 2.00
C TRP A 107 -7.57 -4.01 1.02
N ILE A 108 -6.62 -4.93 1.18
CA ILE A 108 -6.49 -6.07 0.27
C ILE A 108 -7.54 -7.15 0.52
N THR A 109 -7.96 -7.38 1.77
CA THR A 109 -8.85 -8.50 2.12
C THR A 109 -10.33 -8.15 2.21
N LYS A 110 -10.69 -6.88 2.36
CA LYS A 110 -12.08 -6.42 2.56
C LYS A 110 -12.50 -5.40 1.53
N GLU A 111 -11.71 -4.34 1.37
CA GLU A 111 -12.07 -3.22 0.49
C GLU A 111 -12.00 -3.63 -0.99
N SER A 112 -11.06 -4.51 -1.36
CA SER A 112 -10.99 -5.11 -2.70
C SER A 112 -12.25 -5.92 -3.07
N GLU A 113 -12.98 -6.43 -2.08
CA GLU A 113 -14.24 -7.16 -2.23
C GLU A 113 -15.48 -6.22 -2.09
N GLY A 114 -15.25 -4.93 -1.84
CA GLY A 114 -16.30 -3.92 -1.64
C GLY A 114 -16.87 -3.87 -0.23
N THR A 115 -16.23 -4.53 0.74
CA THR A 115 -16.61 -4.43 2.15
C THR A 115 -15.91 -3.24 2.78
N GLN A 116 -16.69 -2.21 3.13
CA GLN A 116 -16.17 -0.98 3.74
C GLN A 116 -15.76 -1.24 5.20
N LYS A 117 -14.46 -1.29 5.46
CA LYS A 117 -13.87 -1.48 6.80
C LYS A 117 -12.87 -0.39 7.18
N LEU A 118 -12.32 0.32 6.20
CA LEU A 118 -11.40 1.42 6.44
C LEU A 118 -12.13 2.72 6.75
N GLU A 119 -11.43 3.60 7.45
CA GLU A 119 -11.85 4.99 7.59
C GLU A 119 -11.92 5.69 6.24
N ARG A 120 -12.83 6.66 6.13
CA ARG A 120 -13.10 7.36 4.87
C ARG A 120 -11.84 8.02 4.29
N GLU A 121 -11.04 8.65 5.14
CA GLU A 121 -9.83 9.37 4.75
C GLU A 121 -8.71 8.42 4.34
N VAL A 122 -8.45 7.37 5.14
CA VAL A 122 -7.47 6.32 4.79
C VAL A 122 -7.81 5.65 3.46
N ARG A 123 -9.10 5.37 3.22
CA ARG A 123 -9.56 4.84 1.92
C ARG A 123 -9.22 5.79 0.78
N GLY A 124 -9.42 7.10 0.97
CA GLY A 124 -9.07 8.12 -0.02
C GLY A 124 -7.56 8.14 -0.32
N VAL A 125 -6.72 8.05 0.72
CA VAL A 125 -5.26 7.96 0.59
C VAL A 125 -4.88 6.70 -0.20
N PHE A 126 -5.39 5.53 0.17
CA PHE A 126 -5.05 4.27 -0.50
C PHE A 126 -5.57 4.21 -1.93
N TRP A 127 -6.77 4.74 -2.20
CA TRP A 127 -7.32 4.80 -3.55
C TRP A 127 -6.43 5.62 -4.49
N ARG A 128 -5.90 6.76 -4.02
CA ARG A 128 -5.03 7.64 -4.81
C ARG A 128 -3.61 7.07 -4.94
N ASP A 129 -3.01 6.70 -3.82
CA ASP A 129 -1.57 6.42 -3.75
C ASP A 129 -1.25 4.94 -4.05
N MET A 130 -2.26 4.05 -3.95
CA MET A 130 -2.17 2.61 -4.21
C MET A 130 -3.43 2.06 -4.89
N PRO A 131 -3.79 2.57 -6.09
CA PRO A 131 -5.02 2.19 -6.76
C PRO A 131 -5.09 0.70 -7.05
N PHE A 132 -6.29 0.15 -6.98
CA PHE A 132 -6.54 -1.21 -7.44
C PHE A 132 -6.41 -1.31 -8.97
N PRO A 133 -6.15 -2.50 -9.53
CA PRO A 133 -6.28 -2.76 -10.95
C PRO A 133 -7.68 -2.41 -11.48
N ASP A 134 -7.76 -2.02 -12.75
CA ASP A 134 -9.01 -1.57 -13.42
C ASP A 134 -10.16 -2.55 -13.25
N GLU A 135 -9.88 -3.86 -13.37
CA GLU A 135 -10.85 -4.93 -13.18
C GLU A 135 -11.53 -4.88 -11.80
N ILE A 136 -10.79 -4.53 -10.76
CA ILE A 136 -11.33 -4.41 -9.40
C ILE A 136 -12.04 -3.07 -9.25
N ARG A 137 -11.48 -1.98 -9.77
CA ARG A 137 -12.12 -0.65 -9.72
C ARG A 137 -13.49 -0.65 -10.41
N ASP A 138 -13.61 -1.32 -11.54
CA ASP A 138 -14.86 -1.49 -12.28
C ASP A 138 -15.89 -2.37 -11.56
N LYS A 139 -15.45 -3.32 -10.74
CA LYS A 139 -16.35 -4.07 -9.85
C LYS A 139 -16.80 -3.19 -8.68
N LEU A 140 -15.88 -2.41 -8.11
CA LEU A 140 -16.13 -1.58 -6.94
C LEU A 140 -17.04 -0.37 -7.25
N LYS A 141 -16.97 0.23 -8.45
CA LYS A 141 -17.85 1.35 -8.82
C LYS A 141 -19.34 1.01 -8.71
N ASN A 142 -19.69 -0.27 -8.84
CA ASN A 142 -21.06 -0.78 -8.71
C ASN A 142 -21.42 -1.16 -7.27
N ARG A 143 -20.46 -1.21 -6.33
CA ARG A 143 -20.65 -1.67 -4.95
C ARG A 143 -20.82 -0.52 -3.95
N GLY A 144 -21.80 0.35 -4.22
CA GLY A 144 -22.23 1.42 -3.31
C GLY A 144 -21.67 2.80 -3.66
N PHE A 145 -22.23 3.83 -3.02
CA PHE A 145 -21.99 5.23 -3.36
C PHE A 145 -20.53 5.68 -3.16
N VAL A 146 -19.88 5.20 -2.09
CA VAL A 146 -18.52 5.61 -1.69
C VAL A 146 -17.49 5.33 -2.80
N TYR A 147 -17.49 4.11 -3.36
CA TYR A 147 -16.52 3.75 -4.40
C TYR A 147 -16.83 4.41 -5.74
N ASN A 148 -18.12 4.65 -6.05
CA ASN A 148 -18.51 5.39 -7.24
C ASN A 148 -18.00 6.85 -7.19
N GLU A 149 -18.11 7.51 -6.03
CA GLU A 149 -17.57 8.85 -5.84
C GLU A 149 -16.05 8.90 -6.02
N LEU A 150 -15.32 7.95 -5.44
CA LEU A 150 -13.86 7.82 -5.60
C LEU A 150 -13.47 7.58 -7.06
N TYR A 151 -14.19 6.71 -7.76
CA TYR A 151 -13.96 6.41 -9.17
C TYR A 151 -14.18 7.63 -10.07
N LYS A 152 -15.26 8.40 -9.84
CA LYS A 152 -15.51 9.66 -10.57
C LYS A 152 -14.43 10.70 -10.31
N LYS A 153 -14.00 10.86 -9.06
CA LYS A 153 -12.89 11.77 -8.71
C LYS A 153 -11.60 11.37 -9.41
N ASP A 154 -11.33 10.07 -9.54
CA ASP A 154 -10.16 9.55 -10.24
C ASP A 154 -10.20 9.86 -11.75
N ILE A 155 -11.36 9.65 -12.40
CA ILE A 155 -11.57 10.02 -13.81
C ILE A 155 -11.38 11.52 -14.03
N ASN A 156 -11.96 12.36 -13.16
CA ASN A 156 -11.81 13.81 -13.30
C ASN A 156 -10.34 14.23 -13.19
N ARG A 157 -9.58 13.57 -12.31
CA ARG A 157 -8.14 13.82 -12.16
C ARG A 157 -7.35 13.37 -13.39
N SER A 158 -7.63 12.19 -13.95
CA SER A 158 -6.94 11.74 -15.16
C SER A 158 -7.23 12.66 -16.36
N MET A 159 -8.43 13.24 -16.42
CA MET A 159 -8.77 14.26 -17.42
C MET A 159 -8.02 15.58 -17.23
N THR A 160 -7.78 16.04 -15.99
CA THR A 160 -6.98 17.25 -15.72
C THR A 160 -5.47 17.03 -15.82
N ASP A 161 -4.97 15.84 -15.51
CA ASP A 161 -3.53 15.52 -15.58
C ASP A 161 -3.02 15.29 -17.02
N GLY A 162 -3.92 15.32 -18.01
CA GLY A 162 -3.62 15.64 -19.41
C GLY A 162 -2.36 15.00 -20.00
N TYR A 163 -2.41 13.69 -20.23
CA TYR A 163 -1.62 12.98 -21.25
C TYR A 163 -2.51 12.02 -22.02
#